data_AF-A0A7Y0S1K7-F1
#
_entry.id   AF-A0A7Y0S1K7-F1
#
_cell.length_a   1.000
_cell.length_b   1.000
_cell.length_c   1.000
_cell.angle_alpha   90.00
_cell.angle_beta   90.00
_cell.angle_gamma   90.00
#
_symmetry.space_group_name_H-M   'P 1'
#
loop_
_entity.id
_entity.type
_entity.pdbx_description
1 polymer ?
#
loop_
_entity_poly.entity_id
_entity_poly.type
_entity_poly.pdbx_seq_one_letter_code
_entity_poly.pdbx_strand_id
1 'polypeptide(L)'
;ANVDTVFIVCSLNDDFNLSRIERYLALAHEAEVEPVIVLSKADLCDNTDELKSQVQKLDPLLAIETVNGLEIESASKLMTWCKEGQTL
;
A
#
# COMPACT_ATOMS: atom_id res chain seq x y z
N ALA A 1 -13.41 14.88 9.81
CA ALA A 1 -12.00 14.76 9.40
C ALA A 1 -12.00 14.65 7.88
N ASN A 2 -11.06 15.28 7.17
CA ASN A 2 -11.07 15.38 5.71
C ASN A 2 -9.87 14.60 5.13
N VAL A 3 -9.82 13.29 5.36
CA VAL A 3 -8.81 12.42 4.71
C VAL A 3 -9.53 11.72 3.56
N ASP A 4 -8.99 11.82 2.35
CA ASP A 4 -9.61 11.23 1.16
C ASP A 4 -9.00 9.85 0.86
N THR A 5 -7.71 9.69 1.16
CA THR A 5 -6.94 8.47 0.89
C THR A 5 -6.02 8.15 2.07
N VAL A 6 -5.83 6.88 2.39
CA VAL A 6 -4.88 6.42 3.42
C VAL A 6 -3.85 5.47 2.83
N PHE A 7 -2.57 5.72 3.11
CA PHE A 7 -1.50 4.80 2.77
C PHE A 7 -1.28 3.77 3.88
N ILE A 8 -1.50 2.50 3.56
CA ILE A 8 -1.15 1.38 4.44
C ILE A 8 0.20 0.84 3.98
N VAL A 9 1.26 1.30 4.64
CA VAL A 9 2.64 0.94 4.29
C VAL A 9 3.04 -0.36 4.99
N CYS A 10 3.38 -1.38 4.22
CA CYS A 10 3.93 -2.64 4.70
C CYS A 10 5.32 -2.86 4.10
N SER A 11 6.24 -3.49 4.82
CA SER A 11 7.55 -3.83 4.28
C SER A 11 7.56 -5.28 3.83
N LEU A 12 8.17 -5.55 2.66
CA LEU A 12 8.37 -6.89 2.11
C LEU A 12 9.56 -7.63 2.72
N ASN A 13 10.00 -7.24 3.92
CA ASN A 13 11.01 -7.97 4.67
C ASN A 13 10.35 -9.09 5.51
N ASP A 14 11.12 -9.72 6.39
CA ASP A 14 10.69 -10.84 7.24
C ASP A 14 9.47 -10.55 8.16
N ASP A 15 9.04 -9.30 8.35
CA ASP A 15 7.82 -8.91 9.10
C ASP A 15 6.59 -8.64 8.19
N PHE A 16 6.56 -9.16 6.96
CA PHE A 16 5.34 -9.10 6.14
C PHE A 16 4.17 -9.80 6.87
N ASN A 17 3.07 -9.06 7.08
CA ASN A 17 1.94 -9.54 7.87
C ASN A 17 0.60 -9.19 7.23
N LEU A 18 -0.01 -10.20 6.59
CA LEU A 18 -1.29 -10.04 5.88
C LEU A 18 -2.44 -9.67 6.82
N SER A 19 -2.50 -10.26 8.02
CA SER A 19 -3.55 -9.94 9.01
C SER A 19 -3.50 -8.48 9.47
N ARG A 20 -2.29 -7.89 9.49
CA ARG A 20 -2.11 -6.46 9.82
C ARG A 20 -2.68 -5.58 8.71
N ILE A 21 -2.47 -5.94 7.45
CA ILE A 21 -3.04 -5.24 6.28
C ILE A 21 -4.57 -5.33 6.31
N GLU A 22 -5.11 -6.53 6.48
CA GLU A 22 -6.57 -6.76 6.55
C GLU A 22 -7.23 -5.91 7.65
N ARG A 23 -6.62 -5.84 8.83
CA ARG A 23 -7.12 -4.99 9.92
C ARG A 23 -7.14 -3.51 9.57
N TYR A 24 -6.10 -2.98 8.93
CA TYR A 24 -6.08 -1.57 8.53
C TYR A 24 -7.03 -1.29 7.37
N LEU A 25 -7.21 -2.25 6.46
CA LEU A 25 -8.19 -2.15 5.39
C LEU A 25 -9.61 -2.04 5.95
N ALA A 26 -9.95 -2.84 6.96
CA ALA A 26 -11.23 -2.73 7.66
C ALA A 26 -11.46 -1.34 8.28
N LEU A 27 -10.41 -0.75 8.87
CA LEU A 27 -10.49 0.60 9.44
C LEU A 27 -10.66 1.69 8.36
N ALA A 28 -9.98 1.55 7.21
CA ALA A 28 -10.12 2.46 6.09
C ALA A 28 -11.55 2.43 5.52
N HIS A 29 -12.11 1.22 5.36
CA HIS A 29 -13.49 1.02 4.91
C HIS A 29 -14.51 1.60 5.90
N GLU A 30 -14.31 1.41 7.22
CA GLU A 30 -15.19 1.99 8.24
C GLU A 30 -15.12 3.52 8.26
N ALA A 31 -13.96 4.09 7.93
CA ALA A 31 -13.76 5.53 7.83
C ALA A 31 -14.21 6.13 6.47
N GLU A 32 -14.66 5.30 5.53
CA GLU A 32 -14.98 5.69 4.14
C GLU A 32 -13.82 6.41 3.43
N VAL A 33 -12.58 5.99 3.71
CA VAL A 33 -11.35 6.53 3.12
C VAL A 33 -10.77 5.54 2.12
N GLU A 34 -10.30 6.01 0.97
CA GLU A 34 -9.71 5.16 -0.06
C GLU A 34 -8.37 4.57 0.41
N PRO A 35 -8.21 3.23 0.51
CA PRO A 35 -6.96 2.63 0.93
C PRO A 35 -6.01 2.41 -0.26
N VAL A 36 -4.74 2.77 -0.10
CA VAL A 36 -3.66 2.40 -1.02
C VAL A 36 -2.61 1.61 -0.26
N ILE A 37 -2.36 0.36 -0.67
CA ILE A 37 -1.31 -0.45 -0.06
C ILE A 37 0.03 -0.07 -0.68
N VAL A 38 1.00 0.22 0.18
CA VAL A 38 2.38 0.48 -0.24
C VAL A 38 3.29 -0.64 0.27
N LEU A 39 3.78 -1.48 -0.64
CA LEU A 39 4.71 -2.57 -0.36
C LEU A 39 6.14 -2.05 -0.52
N SER A 40 6.77 -1.66 0.58
CA SER A 40 8.10 -1.06 0.66
C SER A 40 9.23 -2.10 0.78
N LYS A 41 10.47 -1.69 0.47
CA LYS A 41 11.69 -2.54 0.48
C LYS A 41 11.64 -3.69 -0.53
N ALA A 42 11.16 -3.40 -1.74
CA ALA A 42 11.07 -4.37 -2.82
C ALA A 42 12.41 -5.03 -3.18
N ASP A 43 13.52 -4.35 -2.90
CA ASP A 43 14.90 -4.84 -3.08
C ASP A 43 15.27 -6.02 -2.17
N LEU A 44 14.53 -6.25 -1.09
CA LEU A 44 14.79 -7.32 -0.13
C LEU A 44 13.91 -8.56 -0.36
N CYS A 45 13.10 -8.58 -1.43
CA CYS A 45 12.04 -9.57 -1.61
C CYS A 45 12.01 -10.15 -3.03
N ASP A 46 12.52 -11.37 -3.18
CA ASP A 46 12.55 -12.08 -4.46
C ASP A 46 11.14 -12.51 -4.94
N ASN A 47 10.17 -12.64 -4.03
CA ASN A 47 8.80 -13.09 -4.32
C ASN A 47 7.75 -11.96 -4.20
N THR A 48 8.14 -10.74 -4.57
CA THR A 48 7.28 -9.55 -4.49
C THR A 48 5.90 -9.75 -5.16
N ASP A 49 5.87 -10.38 -6.35
CA ASP A 49 4.61 -10.62 -7.09
C ASP A 49 3.68 -11.59 -6.38
N GLU A 50 4.23 -12.59 -5.69
CA GLU A 50 3.44 -13.54 -4.90
C GLU A 50 2.80 -12.85 -3.70
N LEU A 51 3.57 -12.06 -2.95
CA LEU A 51 3.05 -11.32 -1.80
C LEU A 51 2.03 -10.26 -2.24
N LYS A 52 2.27 -9.56 -3.35
CA LYS A 52 1.29 -8.66 -3.96
C LYS A 52 0.00 -9.40 -4.32
N SER A 53 0.09 -10.60 -4.90
CA SER A 53 -1.09 -11.43 -5.19
C SER A 53 -1.85 -11.83 -3.93
N GLN A 54 -1.16 -12.12 -2.83
CA GLN A 54 -1.82 -12.40 -1.54
C GLN A 54 -2.60 -11.19 -1.02
N VAL A 55 -2.03 -9.99 -1.10
CA VAL A 55 -2.72 -8.74 -0.73
C VAL A 55 -3.91 -8.48 -1.67
N GLN A 56 -3.76 -8.67 -2.98
CA GLN A 56 -4.84 -8.46 -3.95
C GLN A 56 -6.05 -9.38 -3.72
N LYS A 57 -5.86 -10.55 -3.08
CA LYS A 57 -6.98 -11.45 -2.72
C LYS A 57 -7.87 -10.88 -1.63
N LEU A 58 -7.40 -9.89 -0.85
CA LEU A 58 -8.22 -9.22 0.16
C LEU A 58 -9.29 -8.36 -0.51
N ASP A 59 -8.93 -7.66 -1.59
CA ASP A 59 -9.85 -6.90 -2.43
C ASP A 59 -9.29 -6.78 -3.87
N PRO A 60 -9.99 -7.30 -4.90
CA PRO A 60 -9.56 -7.22 -6.30
C PRO A 60 -9.41 -5.81 -6.88
N LEU A 61 -10.03 -4.79 -6.28
CA LEU A 61 -9.97 -3.40 -6.72
C LEU A 61 -8.90 -2.58 -5.99
N LEU A 62 -8.26 -3.18 -4.97
CA LEU A 62 -7.27 -2.51 -4.14
C LEU A 62 -6.07 -2.02 -4.95
N ALA A 63 -5.74 -0.74 -4.79
CA ALA A 63 -4.51 -0.18 -5.31
C ALA A 63 -3.31 -0.67 -4.50
N ILE A 64 -2.30 -1.24 -5.19
CA ILE A 64 -1.10 -1.78 -4.56
C ILE A 64 0.14 -1.29 -5.31
N GLU A 65 0.90 -0.41 -4.65
CA GLU A 65 2.15 0.13 -5.15
C GLU A 65 3.35 -0.53 -4.47
N THR A 66 4.29 -1.03 -5.27
CA THR A 66 5.54 -1.60 -4.76
C THR A 66 6.66 -0.58 -4.89
N VAL A 67 7.36 -0.28 -3.79
CA VAL A 67 8.41 0.72 -3.75
C VAL A 67 9.73 0.22 -3.15
N ASN A 68 10.84 0.69 -3.70
CA ASN A 68 12.16 0.59 -3.09
C ASN A 68 12.57 1.97 -2.56
N GLY A 69 12.78 2.08 -1.24
CA GLY A 69 13.16 3.35 -0.61
C GLY A 69 14.59 3.82 -0.94
N LEU A 70 15.42 2.94 -1.50
CA LEU A 70 16.76 3.27 -1.99
C LEU A 70 16.75 3.82 -3.42
N GLU A 71 15.61 3.73 -4.11
CA GLU A 71 15.43 4.16 -5.49
C GLU A 71 14.44 5.32 -5.56
N ILE A 72 14.94 6.54 -5.76
CA ILE A 72 14.12 7.76 -5.81
C ILE A 72 13.02 7.66 -6.88
N GLU A 73 13.34 7.07 -8.04
CA GLU A 73 12.38 6.90 -9.13
C GLU A 73 11.23 5.96 -8.75
N SER A 74 11.45 5.03 -7.83
CA SER A 74 10.42 4.12 -7.36
C SER A 74 9.29 4.84 -6.63
N ALA A 75 9.56 6.00 -6.01
CA ALA A 75 8.54 6.80 -5.33
C ALA A 75 7.59 7.51 -6.29
N SER A 76 7.95 7.64 -7.57
CA SER A 76 7.10 8.27 -8.60
C SER A 76 5.73 7.60 -8.73
N LYS A 77 5.65 6.30 -8.43
CA LYS A 77 4.39 5.53 -8.39
C LYS A 77 3.38 6.11 -7.39
N LEU A 78 3.86 6.65 -6.28
CA LEU A 78 3.02 7.25 -5.24
C LEU A 78 2.48 8.63 -5.66
N MET A 79 3.15 9.33 -6.59
CA MET A 79 2.76 10.67 -7.02
C MET A 79 1.37 10.72 -7.69
N THR A 80 0.90 9.60 -8.25
CA THR A 80 -0.47 9.47 -8.78
C THR A 80 -1.55 9.76 -7.72
N TRP A 81 -1.21 9.56 -6.45
CA TRP A 81 -2.08 9.72 -5.28
C TRP A 81 -1.83 11.02 -4.50
N CYS A 82 -0.82 11.81 -4.90
CA CYS A 82 -0.46 13.08 -4.26
C CYS A 82 -0.91 14.27 -5.11
N LYS A 83 -2.15 14.25 -5.61
CA LYS A 83 -2.68 15.30 -6.49
C LYS A 83 -3.24 16.48 -5.69
N GLU A 84 -3.27 17.66 -6.30
CA GLU A 84 -3.95 18.82 -5.71
C GLU A 84 -5.39 18.47 -5.36
N GLY A 85 -5.81 18.85 -4.15
CA GLY A 85 -7.15 18.58 -3.63
C GLY A 85 -7.37 17.19 -3.04
N GLN A 86 -6.35 16.32 -2.98
CA GLN A 86 -6.39 15.07 -2.21
C GLN A 86 -5.67 15.24 -0.87
N THR A 87 -6.32 14.80 0.20
CA THR A 87 -5.73 14.77 1.54
C THR A 87 -5.32 13.33 1.90
N LEU A 88 -4.02 13.15 2.19
CA LEU A 88 -3.39 11.90 2.62
C LEU A 88 -3.22 11.84 4.15
#